data_AF-A0A661F3R0-F1
#
_entry.id   AF-A0A661F3R0-F1
#
_cell.length_a   1.000
_cell.length_b   1.000
_cell.length_c   1.000
_cell.angle_alpha   90.00
_cell.angle_beta   90.00
_cell.angle_gamma   90.00
#
_symmetry.space_group_name_H-M   'P 1'
#
loop_
_entity.id
_entity.type
_entity.pdbx_description
1 polymer ?
#
loop_
_entity_poly.entity_id
_entity_poly.type
_entity_poly.pdbx_seq_one_letter_code
_entity_poly.pdbx_strand_id
1 'polypeptide(L)' 'NIGKLAVKTGIWPLKEYINGQVVHTRIPRERPPVEEYLRLQGRFSHLFKPETDPGLIAEIQARVDSYWDKVV' A
#
# COMPACT_ATOMS: atom_id res chain seq x y z
N ASN A 1 -7.83 1.36 12.89
CA ASN A 1 -8.44 2.25 11.87
C ASN A 1 -7.81 1.94 10.52
N ILE A 2 -8.58 1.41 9.56
CA ILE A 2 -8.09 0.91 8.26
C ILE A 2 -7.49 2.02 7.38
N GLY A 3 -8.01 3.25 7.43
CA GLY A 3 -7.48 4.36 6.65
C GLY A 3 -6.06 4.74 7.05
N LYS A 4 -5.77 4.77 8.37
CA LYS A 4 -4.40 4.99 8.87
C LYS A 4 -3.44 3.88 8.41
N LEU A 5 -3.90 2.63 8.34
CA LEU A 5 -3.09 1.50 7.92
C LEU A 5 -2.82 1.50 6.41
N ALA A 6 -3.79 1.94 5.59
CA ALA A 6 -3.61 2.12 4.15
C ALA A 6 -2.47 3.09 3.84
N VAL A 7 -2.41 4.21 4.59
CA VAL A 7 -1.34 5.21 4.45
C VAL A 7 -0.02 4.67 5.00
N LYS A 8 -0.04 4.00 6.16
CA LYS A 8 1.17 3.47 6.81
C LYS A 8 1.87 2.40 5.95
N THR A 9 1.12 1.45 5.39
CA THR A 9 1.65 0.42 4.45
C THR A 9 2.07 1.02 3.10
N GLY A 10 1.65 2.25 2.79
CA GLY A 10 1.94 2.92 1.52
C GLY A 10 1.02 2.53 0.37
N ILE A 11 0.01 1.67 0.60
CA ILE A 11 -1.01 1.32 -0.41
C ILE A 11 -1.78 2.56 -0.87
N TRP A 12 -2.01 3.50 0.04
CA TRP A 12 -2.69 4.75 -0.26
C TRP A 12 -1.76 5.95 -0.09
N PRO A 13 -1.18 6.48 -1.19
CA PRO A 13 -0.38 7.68 -1.16
C PRO A 13 -1.25 8.92 -0.92
N LEU A 14 -0.99 9.65 0.16
CA LEU A 14 -1.58 10.97 0.37
C LEU A 14 -0.75 12.03 -0.34
N LYS A 15 -1.37 12.72 -1.29
CA LYS A 15 -0.73 13.72 -2.14
C LYS A 15 -1.72 14.76 -2.62
N GLU A 16 -1.19 15.92 -2.94
CA GLU A 16 -1.91 17.06 -3.48
C GLU A 16 -1.33 17.44 -4.84
N TYR A 17 -2.13 18.08 -5.69
CA TYR A 17 -1.66 18.65 -6.94
C TYR A 17 -1.61 20.17 -6.79
N ILE A 18 -0.40 20.72 -6.75
CA ILE A 18 -0.15 22.13 -6.45
C ILE A 18 0.73 22.69 -7.57
N ASN A 19 0.24 23.75 -8.25
CA ASN A 19 0.99 24.48 -9.28
C ASN A 19 1.61 23.58 -10.37
N GLY A 20 0.87 22.58 -10.85
CA GLY A 20 1.35 21.69 -11.91
C GLY A 20 2.19 20.51 -11.42
N GLN A 21 2.39 20.36 -10.11
CA GLN A 21 3.23 19.32 -9.52
C GLN A 21 2.45 18.47 -8.51
N VAL A 22 2.77 17.18 -8.44
CA VAL A 22 2.26 16.28 -7.40
C VAL A 22 3.18 16.34 -6.19
N VAL A 23 2.62 16.68 -5.02
CA VAL A 23 3.34 16.78 -3.75
C VAL A 23 2.76 15.77 -2.77
N HIS A 24 3.58 14.82 -2.30
CA HIS A 24 3.14 13.84 -1.30
C HIS A 24 3.16 14.47 0.10
N THR A 25 1.99 14.57 0.72
CA THR A 25 1.80 15.22 2.03
C THR A 25 2.13 14.30 3.20
N ARG A 26 2.13 12.98 2.97
CA ARG A 26 2.57 11.96 3.94
C ARG A 26 3.40 10.90 3.24
N ILE A 27 4.69 10.90 3.52
CA ILE A 27 5.63 9.87 3.07
C ILE A 27 5.89 8.93 4.26
N PRO A 28 5.45 7.67 4.21
CA PRO A 28 5.70 6.71 5.28
C PRO A 28 7.17 6.27 5.29
N ARG A 29 7.85 6.45 6.43
CA ARG A 29 9.28 6.09 6.60
C ARG A 29 9.49 4.60 6.78
N GLU A 30 8.67 3.97 7.62
CA GLU A 30 8.67 2.54 7.89
C GLU A 30 7.34 1.98 7.39
N ARG A 31 7.38 1.30 6.25
CA ARG A 31 6.21 0.68 5.64
C ARG A 31 6.11 -0.78 6.10
N PRO A 32 5.14 -1.14 6.96
CA PRO A 32 4.85 -2.55 7.20
C PRO A 32 4.40 -3.24 5.90
N PRO A 33 4.49 -4.58 5.83
CA PRO A 33 4.05 -5.33 4.66
C PRO A 33 2.61 -4.99 4.28
N VAL A 34 2.32 -4.94 2.98
CA VAL A 34 0.97 -4.70 2.44
C VAL A 34 -0.06 -5.70 2.99
N GLU A 35 0.40 -6.90 3.33
CA GLU A 35 -0.41 -7.96 3.91
C GLU A 35 -1.12 -7.53 5.21
N GLU A 36 -0.50 -6.69 6.05
CA GLU A 36 -1.13 -6.19 7.28
C GLU A 36 -2.43 -5.42 6.98
N TYR A 37 -2.46 -4.69 5.86
CA TYR A 37 -3.66 -4.01 5.39
C TYR A 37 -4.63 -4.97 4.71
N LEU A 38 -4.13 -5.84 3.83
CA LEU A 38 -4.96 -6.72 3.00
C LEU A 38 -5.76 -7.73 3.86
N ARG A 39 -5.12 -8.36 4.85
CA ARG A 39 -5.71 -9.43 5.67
C ARG A 39 -6.93 -8.99 6.48
N LEU A 40 -7.02 -7.70 6.81
CA LEU A 40 -8.10 -7.14 7.62
C LEU A 40 -9.40 -6.86 6.85
N GLN A 41 -9.43 -7.05 5.52
CA GLN A 41 -10.55 -6.63 4.68
C GLN A 41 -11.12 -7.79 3.87
N GLY A 42 -12.42 -8.05 4.02
CA GLY A 42 -13.11 -9.16 3.33
C GLY A 42 -13.01 -9.13 1.81
N ARG A 43 -12.89 -7.94 1.19
CA ARG A 43 -12.70 -7.80 -0.27
C ARG A 43 -11.41 -8.42 -0.81
N PHE A 44 -10.42 -8.65 0.06
CA PHE A 44 -9.16 -9.31 -0.30
C PHE A 44 -9.07 -10.75 0.20
N SER A 45 -10.18 -11.31 0.70
CA SER A 45 -10.21 -12.67 1.26
C SER A 45 -9.73 -13.76 0.29
N HIS A 46 -9.93 -13.56 -1.01
CA HIS A 46 -9.49 -14.48 -2.06
C HIS A 46 -7.96 -14.58 -2.19
N LEU A 47 -7.19 -13.65 -1.61
CA LEU A 47 -5.73 -13.74 -1.54
C LEU A 47 -5.25 -14.70 -0.44
N PHE A 48 -6.14 -15.06 0.49
CA PHE A 48 -5.80 -15.82 1.69
C PHE A 48 -6.55 -17.15 1.80
N LYS A 49 -7.54 -17.40 0.94
CA LYS A 49 -8.44 -18.56 1.00
C LYS A 49 -8.71 -19.14 -0.38
N PRO A 50 -8.79 -20.49 -0.52
CA PRO A 50 -8.64 -21.50 0.54
C PRO A 50 -7.21 -21.62 1.08
N GLU A 51 -6.22 -21.23 0.28
CA GLU A 51 -4.82 -21.10 0.68
C GLU A 51 -4.34 -19.68 0.39
N THR A 52 -3.24 -19.28 1.04
CA THR A 52 -2.64 -17.96 0.79
C THR A 52 -1.89 -17.98 -0.53
N ASP A 53 -2.08 -16.95 -1.35
CA ASP A 53 -1.31 -16.72 -2.57
C ASP A 53 -0.15 -15.74 -2.29
N PRO A 54 1.04 -16.24 -1.90
CA PRO A 54 2.17 -15.38 -1.61
C PRO A 54 2.69 -14.65 -2.86
N GLY A 55 2.45 -15.19 -4.06
CA GLY A 55 2.89 -14.59 -5.31
C GLY A 55 2.16 -13.29 -5.60
N LEU A 56 0.82 -13.31 -5.50
CA LEU A 56 0.01 -12.10 -5.68
C LEU A 56 0.29 -11.06 -4.58
N ILE A 57 0.47 -11.50 -3.33
CA ILE A 57 0.80 -10.57 -2.23
C ILE A 57 2.17 -9.91 -2.48
N ALA A 58 3.17 -10.67 -2.92
CA ALA A 58 4.49 -10.14 -3.27
C ALA A 58 4.44 -9.19 -4.48
N GLU A 59 3.60 -9.48 -5.48
CA GLU A 59 3.39 -8.60 -6.62
C GLU A 59 2.78 -7.26 -6.18
N ILE A 60 1.78 -7.28 -5.30
CA ILE A 60 1.17 -6.07 -4.73
C ILE A 60 2.23 -5.28 -3.95
N GLN A 61 3.04 -5.94 -3.13
CA GLN A 61 4.13 -5.32 -2.38
C GLN A 61 5.11 -4.63 -3.32
N ALA A 62 5.59 -5.33 -4.35
CA ALA A 62 6.55 -4.80 -5.32
C ALA A 62 5.99 -3.60 -6.10
N ARG A 63 4.70 -3.59 -6.44
CA ARG A 63 4.05 -2.44 -7.08
C ARG A 63 4.00 -1.23 -6.16
N VAL A 64 3.71 -1.42 -4.87
CA VAL A 64 3.73 -0.35 -3.86
C VAL A 64 5.15 0.15 -3.66
N ASP A 65 6.14 -0.75 -3.55
CA ASP A 65 7.56 -0.38 -3.43
C ASP A 65 8.04 0.43 -4.62
N SER A 66 7.78 -0.05 -5.85
CA SER A 66 8.13 0.65 -7.08
C SER A 66 7.49 2.03 -7.22
N TYR A 67 6.29 2.22 -6.66
CA TYR A 67 5.68 3.55 -6.60
C TYR A 67 6.49 4.48 -5.70
N TRP A 68 6.87 4.03 -4.50
CA TRP A 68 7.60 4.86 -3.53
C TRP A 68 9.07 5.06 -3.91
N ASP A 69 9.70 4.14 -4.65
CA ASP A 69 11.06 4.33 -5.19
C ASP A 69 11.16 5.50 -6.17
N LYS A 70 10.05 5.86 -6.82
CA LYS A 70 9.95 7.01 -7.74
C LYS A 70 9.60 8.31 -7.03
N VAL A 71 9.21 8.21 -5.76
CA VAL A 71 8.80 9.33 -4.91
C VAL A 71 9.94 9.54 -3.93
N VAL A 72 10.99 10.19 -4.41
CA VAL A 72 12.14 10.62 -3.61
C VAL A 72 12.08 12.14 -3.44
#